data_AF-A0A669DAA1-F1
#
_entry.id   AF-A0A669DAA1-F1
#
_cell.length_a   1.000
_cell.length_b   1.000
_cell.length_c   1.000
_cell.angle_alpha   90.00
_cell.angle_beta   90.00
_cell.angle_gamma   90.00
#
_symmetry.space_group_name_H-M   'P 1'
#
loop_
_entity.id
_entity.type
_entity.pdbx_description
1 polymer ?
#
loop_
_entity_poly.entity_id
_entity_poly.type
_entity_poly.pdbx_seq_one_letter_code
_entity_poly.pdbx_strand_id
1 'polypeptide(L)'
;SLVTILSRSHADRNVYPSAGVLFVHVLEREYFKGEFPPYPKAGDPSNDPITFNTNLKGYPDRPGWLRYIQRTPHSDGVLYGSPTAEHIGKPTVIEITAYNRRTFETARHNLVINIKAAEEFPLPYQAEFYIKNMNVEEMLASEVLGDFLGAVKNVWQPERLNAINITSALDRGGRVPLPINNLKEGVYVMVGADVPFSSCLREVESPHNQLRCSQEMEPVISCDKKFRAQFHIDWCKISLVDINKVVPVYVTRPEPGTGILPEFGEYKPPSESLKSRDYFSDFLVTLAVPSAVALVLFFILGYTMCCRREGVEKRNMQTPDIQLVHHSSIQKSTKELRSMSKNREISWPLSTLPVFNPVSGEVVPPIHPDNYETTSMPL
;
A
#
# COMPACT_ATOMS: atom_id res chain seq x y z
N SER A 1 -6.27 9.05 51.21
CA SER A 1 -6.68 10.38 50.74
C SER A 1 -7.43 10.25 49.43
N LEU A 2 -8.68 10.70 49.39
CA LEU A 2 -9.53 10.69 48.20
C LEU A 2 -9.03 11.79 47.25
N VAL A 3 -8.45 11.43 46.11
CA VAL A 3 -8.07 12.41 45.07
C VAL A 3 -9.36 12.83 44.38
N THR A 4 -9.89 13.99 44.76
CA THR A 4 -11.05 14.58 44.09
C THR A 4 -10.54 15.36 42.89
N ILE A 5 -10.70 14.78 41.69
CA ILE A 5 -10.40 15.46 40.43
C ILE A 5 -11.55 16.45 40.17
N LEU A 6 -11.32 17.73 40.46
CA LEU A 6 -12.26 18.80 40.14
C LEU A 6 -12.15 19.12 38.64
N SER A 7 -13.14 18.70 37.86
CA SER A 7 -13.29 19.16 36.47
C SER A 7 -14.03 20.49 36.47
N ARG A 8 -13.39 21.57 36.02
CA ARG A 8 -14.05 22.85 35.75
C ARG A 8 -14.91 22.71 34.48
N SER A 9 -16.22 22.91 34.63
CA SER A 9 -17.19 22.98 33.52
C SER A 9 -17.36 24.45 33.12
N HIS A 10 -16.92 24.81 31.91
CA HIS A 10 -17.05 26.16 31.36
C HIS A 10 -18.31 26.32 30.48
N ALA A 11 -18.69 27.58 30.24
CA ALA A 11 -19.79 27.95 29.37
C ALA A 11 -19.59 27.44 27.93
N ASP A 12 -20.66 26.98 27.31
CA ASP A 12 -20.66 26.41 25.96
C ASP A 12 -20.22 27.46 24.92
N ARG A 13 -19.20 27.14 24.09
CA ARG A 13 -18.76 28.01 22.98
C ARG A 13 -19.56 27.67 21.73
N ASN A 14 -20.27 28.65 21.18
CA ASN A 14 -21.09 28.46 19.98
C ASN A 14 -20.31 28.84 18.71
N VAL A 15 -20.37 27.99 17.68
CA VAL A 15 -19.84 28.27 16.33
C VAL A 15 -20.90 27.99 15.27
N TYR A 16 -20.80 28.68 14.13
CA TYR A 16 -21.84 28.67 13.10
C TYR A 16 -21.30 28.41 11.69
N PRO A 17 -20.79 27.20 11.39
CA PRO A 17 -20.33 26.85 10.05
C PRO A 17 -21.49 26.73 9.06
N SER A 18 -21.19 26.90 7.77
CA SER A 18 -22.13 26.68 6.68
C SER A 18 -21.97 25.29 6.07
N ALA A 19 -23.07 24.65 5.68
CA ALA A 19 -23.03 23.39 4.95
C ALA A 19 -22.25 23.52 3.63
N GLY A 20 -21.44 22.51 3.29
CA GLY A 20 -20.65 22.48 2.05
C GLY A 20 -19.40 23.36 2.04
N VAL A 21 -19.06 24.00 3.17
CA VAL A 21 -17.83 24.80 3.34
C VAL A 21 -16.95 24.12 4.38
N LEU A 22 -15.63 24.17 4.17
CA LEU A 22 -14.66 23.68 5.14
C LEU A 22 -14.79 24.45 6.46
N PHE A 23 -15.17 23.76 7.52
CA PHE A 23 -15.08 24.22 8.90
C PHE A 23 -13.68 23.96 9.44
N VAL A 24 -13.09 24.95 10.11
CA VAL A 24 -11.81 24.85 10.83
C VAL A 24 -11.96 25.54 12.18
N HIS A 25 -11.58 24.87 13.26
CA HIS A 25 -11.59 25.40 14.61
C HIS A 25 -10.33 24.97 15.35
N VAL A 26 -9.56 25.97 15.80
CA VAL A 26 -8.30 25.76 16.52
C VAL A 26 -8.56 25.61 18.01
N LEU A 27 -7.98 24.58 18.59
CA LEU A 27 -7.91 24.32 20.02
C LEU A 27 -6.59 24.89 20.53
N GLU A 28 -6.64 26.18 20.89
CA GLU A 28 -5.49 26.94 21.37
C GLU A 28 -4.97 26.36 22.68
N ARG A 29 -3.73 25.86 22.67
CA ARG A 29 -3.14 25.21 23.83
C ARG A 29 -2.98 26.16 25.01
N GLU A 30 -2.62 27.40 24.74
CA GLU A 30 -2.47 28.46 25.75
C GLU A 30 -3.77 28.73 26.49
N TYR A 31 -4.91 28.66 25.80
CA TYR A 31 -6.23 28.79 26.42
C TYR A 31 -6.46 27.68 27.46
N PHE A 32 -6.30 26.41 27.06
CA PHE A 32 -6.51 25.27 27.97
C PHE A 32 -5.45 25.16 29.07
N LYS A 33 -4.24 25.68 28.83
CA LYS A 33 -3.21 25.76 29.86
C LYS A 33 -3.67 26.59 31.07
N GLY A 34 -4.45 27.65 30.84
CA GLY A 34 -5.03 28.49 31.89
C GLY A 34 -6.14 27.81 32.70
N GLU A 35 -6.67 26.69 32.21
CA GLU A 35 -7.78 25.97 32.84
C GLU A 35 -7.32 24.91 33.84
N PHE A 36 -6.07 24.47 33.76
CA PHE A 36 -5.49 23.55 34.73
C PHE A 36 -5.25 24.25 36.08
N PRO A 37 -5.43 23.54 37.22
CA PRO A 37 -5.08 24.06 38.53
C PRO A 37 -3.64 24.60 38.57
N PRO A 38 -3.39 25.73 39.26
CA PRO A 38 -2.05 26.27 39.39
C PRO A 38 -1.19 25.31 40.21
N TYR A 39 -0.24 24.63 39.57
CA TYR A 39 0.72 23.78 40.26
C TYR A 39 1.79 24.65 40.96
N PRO A 40 2.13 24.39 42.24
CA PRO A 40 3.01 25.25 43.02
C PRO A 40 4.49 24.99 42.66
N LYS A 41 4.94 25.48 41.51
CA LYS A 41 6.35 25.80 41.28
C LYS A 41 6.44 27.14 40.54
N ALA A 42 6.55 28.20 41.33
CA ALA A 42 6.94 29.51 40.83
C ALA A 42 8.33 29.40 40.19
N GLY A 43 8.43 29.66 38.89
CA GLY A 43 9.71 29.81 38.19
C GLY A 43 9.89 29.05 36.89
N ASP A 44 8.96 28.17 36.48
CA ASP A 44 9.07 27.47 35.20
C ASP A 44 8.02 27.99 34.21
N PRO A 45 8.38 28.67 33.11
CA PRO A 45 7.45 28.99 32.02
C PRO A 45 7.09 27.68 31.31
N SER A 46 6.30 26.87 31.97
CA SER A 46 6.28 25.46 31.64
C SER A 46 5.54 25.23 30.33
N ASN A 47 6.28 24.80 29.30
CA ASN A 47 5.77 24.41 28.01
C ASN A 47 5.13 23.01 28.10
N ASP A 48 4.01 22.93 28.81
CA ASP A 48 3.42 21.63 29.11
C ASP A 48 2.91 20.91 27.87
N PRO A 49 3.18 19.58 27.75
CA PRO A 49 2.62 18.75 26.71
C PRO A 49 1.13 18.54 27.00
N ILE A 50 0.26 19.09 26.15
CA ILE A 50 -1.20 18.99 26.25
C ILE A 50 -1.72 18.25 25.03
N THR A 51 -2.57 17.26 25.25
CA THR A 51 -3.26 16.54 24.18
C THR A 51 -4.76 16.69 24.31
N PHE A 52 -5.46 16.78 23.19
CA PHE A 52 -6.92 16.90 23.18
C PHE A 52 -7.58 15.58 22.79
N ASN A 53 -8.68 15.27 23.47
CA ASN A 53 -9.67 14.33 22.99
C ASN A 53 -10.95 15.08 22.64
N THR A 54 -11.54 14.77 21.50
CA THR A 54 -12.71 15.49 20.97
C THR A 54 -13.75 14.48 20.55
N ASN A 55 -14.89 14.45 21.22
CA ASN A 55 -15.93 13.44 21.02
C ASN A 55 -17.30 14.09 20.91
N LEU A 56 -18.23 13.47 20.20
CA LEU A 56 -19.63 13.86 20.28
C LEU A 56 -20.13 13.63 21.70
N LYS A 57 -20.84 14.61 22.29
CA LYS A 57 -21.34 14.51 23.66
C LYS A 57 -22.17 13.23 23.85
N GLY A 58 -21.76 12.39 24.80
CA GLY A 58 -22.40 11.10 25.09
C GLY A 58 -21.88 9.92 24.28
N TYR A 59 -20.96 10.13 23.34
CA TYR A 59 -20.42 9.08 22.46
C TYR A 59 -18.89 9.10 22.47
N PRO A 60 -18.23 7.94 22.22
CA PRO A 60 -16.78 7.88 22.11
C PRO A 60 -16.24 8.44 20.80
N ASP A 61 -17.09 8.50 19.76
CA ASP A 61 -16.71 8.89 18.41
C ASP A 61 -17.09 10.35 18.09
N ARG A 62 -16.46 10.90 17.05
CA ARG A 62 -16.84 12.19 16.44
C ARG A 62 -17.92 11.97 15.37
N PRO A 63 -18.67 13.02 15.01
CA PRO A 63 -19.46 12.99 13.78
C PRO A 63 -18.58 12.64 12.58
N GLY A 64 -19.05 11.79 11.66
CA GLY A 64 -18.26 11.31 10.53
C GLY A 64 -17.71 12.39 9.59
N TRP A 65 -18.30 13.60 9.61
CA TRP A 65 -17.82 14.75 8.84
C TRP A 65 -16.69 15.53 9.52
N LEU A 66 -16.49 15.36 10.83
CA LEU A 66 -15.55 16.13 11.66
C LEU A 66 -14.30 15.31 12.03
N ARG A 67 -13.14 15.87 11.72
CA ARG A 67 -11.82 15.28 11.97
C ARG A 67 -11.05 16.12 12.98
N TYR A 68 -10.10 15.47 13.64
CA TYR A 68 -9.17 16.09 14.58
C TYR A 68 -7.74 15.78 14.16
N ILE A 69 -6.86 16.77 14.25
CA ILE A 69 -5.42 16.59 14.06
C ILE A 69 -4.66 17.40 15.11
N GLN A 70 -3.59 16.80 15.62
CA GLN A 70 -2.58 17.47 16.44
C GLN A 70 -1.27 16.72 16.23
N ARG A 71 -0.24 17.43 15.76
CA ARG A 71 1.03 16.78 15.40
C ARG A 71 1.90 16.47 16.60
N THR A 72 1.96 17.40 17.55
CA THR A 72 2.73 17.21 18.77
C THR A 72 1.92 17.63 19.99
N PRO A 73 2.19 17.09 21.18
CA PRO A 73 1.60 17.60 22.42
C PRO A 73 1.93 19.08 22.72
N HIS A 74 2.84 19.70 21.98
CA HIS A 74 3.20 21.12 22.14
C HIS A 74 2.57 22.03 21.08
N SER A 75 1.90 21.46 20.08
CA SER A 75 1.17 22.20 19.06
C SER A 75 -0.31 22.29 19.42
N ASP A 76 -0.98 23.27 18.83
CA ASP A 76 -2.44 23.37 18.91
C ASP A 76 -3.12 22.17 18.27
N GLY A 77 -4.33 21.88 18.73
CA GLY A 77 -5.22 20.93 18.08
C GLY A 77 -6.07 21.64 17.03
N VAL A 78 -6.45 20.95 15.95
CA VAL A 78 -7.36 21.51 14.94
C VAL A 78 -8.50 20.55 14.69
N LEU A 79 -9.72 21.03 14.87
CA LEU A 79 -10.95 20.40 14.43
C LEU A 79 -11.30 20.92 13.05
N TYR A 80 -11.47 20.02 12.07
CA TYR A 80 -11.79 20.42 10.71
C TYR A 80 -12.68 19.42 10.01
N GLY A 81 -13.44 19.87 9.03
CA GLY A 81 -14.37 19.00 8.30
C GLY A 81 -15.41 19.77 7.53
N SER A 82 -16.30 19.05 6.84
CA SER A 82 -17.26 19.67 5.92
C SER A 82 -18.66 19.14 6.24
N PRO A 83 -19.50 19.92 6.93
CA PRO A 83 -20.86 19.48 7.23
C PRO A 83 -21.69 19.43 5.94
N THR A 84 -22.53 18.40 5.82
CA THR A 84 -23.47 18.26 4.69
C THR A 84 -24.84 18.86 5.02
N ALA A 85 -25.71 18.97 4.01
CA ALA A 85 -27.07 19.51 4.17
C ALA A 85 -27.94 18.76 5.20
N GLU A 86 -27.67 17.48 5.43
CA GLU A 86 -28.39 16.63 6.42
C GLU A 86 -28.19 17.06 7.88
N HIS A 87 -27.14 17.84 8.11
CA HIS A 87 -26.76 18.32 9.44
C HIS A 87 -27.31 19.72 9.74
N ILE A 88 -27.98 20.38 8.77
CA ILE A 88 -28.55 21.71 8.95
C ILE A 88 -29.60 21.69 10.07
N GLY A 89 -29.56 22.69 10.95
CA GLY A 89 -30.52 22.86 12.04
C GLY A 89 -30.39 21.85 13.18
N LYS A 90 -29.40 20.96 13.15
CA LYS A 90 -29.10 20.01 14.23
C LYS A 90 -27.86 20.49 15.01
N PRO A 91 -28.02 21.05 16.22
CA PRO A 91 -26.87 21.46 17.03
C PRO A 91 -26.05 20.22 17.40
N THR A 92 -24.76 20.24 17.04
CA THR A 92 -23.83 19.16 17.36
C THR A 92 -22.92 19.60 18.49
N VAL A 93 -22.97 18.92 19.63
CA VAL A 93 -22.16 19.28 20.81
C VAL A 93 -20.93 18.39 20.89
N ILE A 94 -19.74 18.97 20.76
CA ILE A 94 -18.46 18.27 20.88
C ILE A 94 -17.88 18.53 22.27
N GLU A 95 -17.65 17.46 23.04
CA GLU A 95 -16.91 17.51 24.30
C GLU A 95 -15.41 17.48 23.99
N ILE A 96 -14.72 18.56 24.35
CA ILE A 96 -13.27 18.71 24.22
C ILE A 96 -12.66 18.49 25.60
N THR A 97 -11.86 17.44 25.73
CA THR A 97 -11.09 17.15 26.94
C THR A 97 -9.62 17.42 26.66
N ALA A 98 -9.08 18.47 27.25
CA ALA A 98 -7.64 18.74 27.26
C ALA A 98 -6.99 17.96 28.41
N TYR A 99 -5.89 17.29 28.12
CA TYR A 99 -5.15 16.46 29.06
C TYR A 99 -3.70 16.93 29.14
N ASN A 100 -3.27 17.36 30.31
CA ASN A 100 -1.88 17.70 30.57
C ASN A 100 -1.09 16.39 30.81
N ARG A 101 -0.20 16.02 29.89
CA ARG A 101 0.56 14.76 29.98
C ARG A 101 1.60 14.76 31.09
N ARG A 102 1.91 15.93 31.68
CA ARG A 102 2.85 16.05 32.80
C ARG A 102 2.13 15.96 34.14
N THR A 103 1.05 16.73 34.33
CA THR A 103 0.34 16.80 35.63
C THR A 103 -0.82 15.81 35.74
N PHE A 104 -1.21 15.15 34.64
CA PHE A 104 -2.37 14.26 34.54
C PHE A 104 -3.71 14.96 34.75
N GLU A 105 -3.72 16.30 34.81
CA GLU A 105 -4.94 17.09 34.98
C GLU A 105 -5.73 17.15 33.67
N THR A 106 -7.05 17.29 33.81
CA THR A 106 -7.98 17.37 32.68
C THR A 106 -8.85 18.62 32.80
N ALA A 107 -9.05 19.29 31.67
CA ALA A 107 -10.00 20.39 31.52
C ALA A 107 -11.02 20.01 30.44
N ARG A 108 -12.30 20.32 30.67
CA ARG A 108 -13.39 19.93 29.76
C ARG A 108 -14.17 21.15 29.29
N HIS A 109 -14.40 21.22 27.99
CA HIS A 109 -15.14 22.30 27.34
C HIS A 109 -16.11 21.72 26.32
N ASN A 110 -17.31 22.30 26.23
CA ASN A 110 -18.26 21.96 25.19
C ASN A 110 -18.18 22.99 24.06
N LEU A 111 -18.06 22.49 22.84
CA LEU A 111 -18.19 23.26 21.60
C LEU A 111 -19.53 22.91 20.95
N VAL A 112 -20.41 23.89 20.82
CA VAL A 112 -21.72 23.73 20.18
C VAL A 112 -21.62 24.22 18.74
N ILE A 113 -21.75 23.30 17.80
CA ILE A 113 -21.66 23.56 16.37
C ILE A 113 -23.07 23.65 15.78
N ASN A 114 -23.44 24.85 15.32
CA ASN A 114 -24.74 25.15 14.74
C ASN A 114 -24.62 25.34 13.22
N ILE A 115 -24.93 24.29 12.47
CA ILE A 115 -24.73 24.29 11.01
C ILE A 115 -25.85 25.10 10.33
N LYS A 116 -25.43 26.14 9.62
CA LYS A 116 -26.29 26.97 8.77
C LYS A 116 -26.43 26.34 7.39
N ALA A 117 -27.54 26.62 6.72
CA ALA A 117 -27.67 26.32 5.31
C ALA A 117 -26.53 26.98 4.52
N ALA A 118 -26.07 26.31 3.46
CA ALA A 118 -25.20 26.96 2.48
C ALA A 118 -25.90 28.24 1.98
N GLU A 119 -25.14 29.29 1.69
CA GLU A 119 -25.69 30.50 1.09
C GLU A 119 -26.49 30.15 -0.20
N GLU A 120 -27.39 31.02 -0.65
CA GLU A 120 -28.18 30.86 -1.89
C GLU A 120 -27.34 30.69 -3.18
N PHE A 121 -26.03 30.61 -3.06
CA PHE A 121 -25.05 30.61 -4.13
C PHE A 121 -24.30 29.26 -4.15
N PRO A 122 -24.80 28.28 -4.92
CA PRO A 122 -24.16 26.98 -5.03
C PRO A 122 -22.78 27.12 -5.70
N LEU A 123 -21.85 26.23 -5.30
CA LEU A 123 -20.54 26.07 -5.92
C LEU A 123 -20.52 24.76 -6.73
N PRO A 124 -21.16 24.71 -7.91
CA PRO A 124 -21.37 23.47 -8.66
C PRO A 124 -20.08 22.92 -9.30
N TYR A 125 -19.05 23.75 -9.48
CA TYR A 125 -17.78 23.33 -10.05
C TYR A 125 -16.79 23.09 -8.93
N GLN A 126 -16.32 21.85 -8.79
CA GLN A 126 -15.37 21.45 -7.76
C GLN A 126 -14.08 20.96 -8.39
N ALA A 127 -12.95 21.50 -7.95
CA ALA A 127 -11.62 21.04 -8.32
C ALA A 127 -10.90 20.50 -7.08
N GLU A 128 -10.42 19.27 -7.16
CA GLU A 128 -9.64 18.65 -6.10
C GLU A 128 -8.16 18.62 -6.46
N PHE A 129 -7.34 19.31 -5.67
CA PHE A 129 -5.89 19.45 -5.88
C PHE A 129 -5.13 18.54 -4.93
N TYR A 130 -4.18 17.76 -5.44
CA TYR A 130 -3.23 17.01 -4.61
C TYR A 130 -1.92 17.80 -4.46
N ILE A 131 -1.59 18.22 -3.25
CA ILE A 131 -0.40 19.00 -2.92
C ILE A 131 0.59 18.07 -2.19
N LYS A 132 1.75 17.83 -2.82
CA LYS A 132 2.77 16.88 -2.33
C LYS A 132 3.59 17.39 -1.15
N ASN A 133 3.83 18.71 -1.09
CA ASN A 133 4.77 19.33 -0.15
C ASN A 133 4.10 19.91 1.10
N MET A 134 2.88 19.48 1.44
CA MET A 134 2.13 20.01 2.59
C MET A 134 1.50 18.87 3.40
N ASN A 135 1.42 19.09 4.71
CA ASN A 135 0.61 18.28 5.62
C ASN A 135 -0.73 18.96 5.88
N VAL A 136 -1.70 18.23 6.42
CA VAL A 136 -3.03 18.77 6.72
C VAL A 136 -2.98 19.94 7.71
N GLU A 137 -2.23 19.81 8.81
CA GLU A 137 -2.05 20.88 9.82
C GLU A 137 -1.47 22.17 9.20
N GLU A 138 -0.46 22.03 8.34
CA GLU A 138 0.21 23.15 7.68
C GLU A 138 -0.73 23.84 6.67
N MET A 139 -1.54 23.04 5.95
CA MET A 139 -2.53 23.55 5.00
C MET A 139 -3.73 24.21 5.68
N LEU A 140 -4.09 23.79 6.88
CA LEU A 140 -5.21 24.35 7.66
C LEU A 140 -4.87 25.70 8.32
N ALA A 141 -3.60 26.10 8.34
CA ALA A 141 -3.21 27.43 8.79
C ALA A 141 -3.89 28.50 7.92
N SER A 142 -4.51 29.51 8.55
CA SER A 142 -5.32 30.51 7.86
C SER A 142 -4.56 31.26 6.76
N GLU A 143 -3.27 31.54 6.98
CA GLU A 143 -2.40 32.22 6.01
C GLU A 143 -2.15 31.32 4.79
N VAL A 144 -1.74 30.06 5.02
CA VAL A 144 -1.41 29.10 3.96
C VAL A 144 -2.65 28.73 3.14
N LEU A 145 -3.79 28.50 3.79
CA LEU A 145 -5.05 28.24 3.10
C LEU A 145 -5.49 29.46 2.28
N GLY A 146 -5.33 30.67 2.84
CA GLY A 146 -5.62 31.92 2.15
C GLY A 146 -4.76 32.12 0.91
N ASP A 147 -3.44 31.90 1.01
CA ASP A 147 -2.48 31.97 -0.09
C ASP A 147 -2.86 30.98 -1.21
N PHE A 148 -3.19 29.75 -0.83
CA PHE A 148 -3.62 28.72 -1.78
C PHE A 148 -4.91 29.11 -2.50
N LEU A 149 -5.94 29.52 -1.77
CA LEU A 149 -7.21 29.95 -2.38
C LEU A 149 -7.01 31.19 -3.24
N GLY A 150 -6.10 32.10 -2.87
CA GLY A 150 -5.68 33.24 -3.69
C GLY A 150 -5.02 32.81 -5.00
N ALA A 151 -4.11 31.84 -4.96
CA ALA A 151 -3.49 31.26 -6.16
C ALA A 151 -4.54 30.59 -7.06
N VAL A 152 -5.47 29.81 -6.50
CA VAL A 152 -6.57 29.19 -7.26
C VAL A 152 -7.47 30.27 -7.87
N LYS A 153 -7.83 31.31 -7.12
CA LYS A 153 -8.65 32.42 -7.62
C LYS A 153 -7.97 33.15 -8.79
N ASN A 154 -6.65 33.32 -8.75
CA ASN A 154 -5.86 33.93 -9.83
C ASN A 154 -5.77 33.08 -11.11
N VAL A 155 -6.07 31.79 -11.03
CA VAL A 155 -6.04 30.85 -12.17
C VAL A 155 -7.44 30.59 -12.72
N TRP A 156 -8.40 30.41 -11.82
CA TRP A 156 -9.78 30.05 -12.15
C TRP A 156 -10.62 31.30 -12.46
N GLN A 157 -10.33 32.44 -11.82
CA GLN A 157 -11.07 33.70 -11.96
C GLN A 157 -12.59 33.62 -11.63
N PRO A 158 -13.00 32.98 -10.52
CA PRO A 158 -14.38 32.97 -10.07
C PRO A 158 -14.78 34.28 -9.39
N GLU A 159 -16.08 34.55 -9.34
CA GLU A 159 -16.62 35.57 -8.45
C GLU A 159 -16.59 35.07 -7.00
N ARG A 160 -16.93 33.78 -6.79
CA ARG A 160 -16.95 33.13 -5.47
C ARG A 160 -16.19 31.82 -5.46
N LEU A 161 -15.39 31.62 -4.42
CA LEU A 161 -14.56 30.44 -4.26
C LEU A 161 -14.35 30.12 -2.79
N ASN A 162 -14.53 28.85 -2.41
CA ASN A 162 -14.32 28.37 -1.05
C ASN A 162 -13.66 26.99 -1.05
N ALA A 163 -12.87 26.72 -0.01
CA ALA A 163 -12.46 25.35 0.29
C ALA A 163 -13.69 24.54 0.75
N ILE A 164 -13.94 23.41 0.10
CA ILE A 164 -15.03 22.51 0.43
C ILE A 164 -14.54 21.48 1.44
N ASN A 165 -13.43 20.81 1.18
CA ASN A 165 -12.92 19.71 1.99
C ASN A 165 -11.39 19.62 1.92
N ILE A 166 -10.78 19.14 3.00
CA ILE A 166 -9.35 18.83 3.07
C ILE A 166 -9.21 17.42 3.62
N THR A 167 -8.47 16.56 2.92
CA THR A 167 -8.21 15.18 3.35
C THR A 167 -6.74 14.84 3.28
N SER A 168 -6.23 14.11 4.26
CA SER A 168 -4.85 13.61 4.23
C SER A 168 -4.69 12.62 3.08
N ALA A 169 -3.50 12.57 2.48
CA ALA A 169 -3.14 11.51 1.55
C ALA A 169 -3.21 10.12 2.20
N LEU A 170 -2.94 10.04 3.51
CA LEU A 170 -2.95 8.79 4.28
C LEU A 170 -4.36 8.19 4.35
N ASP A 171 -5.38 9.04 4.52
CA ASP A 171 -6.79 8.61 4.58
C ASP A 171 -7.26 7.97 3.26
N ARG A 172 -6.54 8.21 2.15
CA ARG A 172 -6.83 7.65 0.83
C ARG A 172 -5.94 6.46 0.46
N GLY A 173 -5.32 5.81 1.46
CA GLY A 173 -4.42 4.69 1.24
C GLY A 173 -3.00 5.10 0.82
N GLY A 174 -2.64 6.37 1.03
CA GLY A 174 -1.25 6.83 0.94
C GLY A 174 -0.37 6.13 1.98
N ARG A 175 0.92 5.96 1.66
CA ARG A 175 1.89 5.42 2.62
C ARG A 175 2.35 6.53 3.55
N VAL A 176 2.50 6.21 4.83
CA VAL A 176 3.15 7.10 5.79
C VAL A 176 4.59 7.32 5.31
N PRO A 177 4.99 8.56 4.99
CA PRO A 177 6.35 8.83 4.55
C PRO A 177 7.33 8.47 5.68
N LEU A 178 8.50 7.98 5.30
CA LEU A 178 9.58 7.82 6.28
C LEU A 178 9.91 9.19 6.88
N PRO A 179 10.29 9.26 8.17
CA PRO A 179 10.68 10.50 8.84
C PRO A 179 12.06 10.99 8.35
N ILE A 180 12.15 11.26 7.05
CA ILE A 180 13.29 11.84 6.36
C ILE A 180 12.95 13.31 6.13
N ASN A 181 13.91 14.19 6.42
CA ASN A 181 13.68 15.63 6.44
C ASN A 181 13.02 16.14 5.14
N ASN A 182 11.95 16.91 5.31
CA ASN A 182 11.14 17.56 4.28
C ASN A 182 10.23 16.67 3.42
N LEU A 183 10.13 15.36 3.68
CA LEU A 183 9.04 14.57 3.09
C LEU A 183 7.75 14.80 3.88
N LYS A 184 6.71 15.24 3.17
CA LYS A 184 5.37 15.49 3.70
C LYS A 184 4.43 14.38 3.24
N GLU A 185 3.34 14.18 3.97
CA GLU A 185 2.33 13.16 3.64
C GLU A 185 1.60 13.50 2.34
N GLY A 186 1.41 14.79 2.09
CA GLY A 186 0.57 15.30 1.03
C GLY A 186 -0.87 15.48 1.48
N VAL A 187 -1.56 16.42 0.83
CA VAL A 187 -2.93 16.80 1.17
C VAL A 187 -3.76 16.96 -0.09
N TYR A 188 -5.00 16.49 -0.04
CA TYR A 188 -6.01 16.77 -1.05
C TYR A 188 -6.87 17.95 -0.57
N VAL A 189 -6.97 18.99 -1.40
CA VAL A 189 -7.76 20.19 -1.12
C VAL A 189 -8.81 20.31 -2.20
N MET A 190 -10.07 20.17 -1.82
CA MET A 190 -11.22 20.34 -2.69
C MET A 190 -11.71 21.77 -2.61
N VAL A 191 -11.81 22.44 -3.76
CA VAL A 191 -12.19 23.85 -3.87
C VAL A 191 -13.42 23.94 -4.77
N GLY A 192 -14.44 24.65 -4.30
CA GLY A 192 -15.67 24.94 -5.04
C GLY A 192 -15.64 26.34 -5.63
N ALA A 193 -16.17 26.47 -6.84
CA ALA A 193 -16.39 27.73 -7.51
C ALA A 193 -17.78 27.80 -8.16
N ASP A 194 -18.23 29.03 -8.41
CA ASP A 194 -19.48 29.35 -9.09
C ASP A 194 -19.35 29.36 -10.63
N VAL A 195 -18.13 29.52 -11.16
CA VAL A 195 -17.86 29.55 -12.60
C VAL A 195 -17.22 28.25 -13.12
N PRO A 196 -17.43 27.90 -14.40
CA PRO A 196 -16.76 26.76 -15.04
C PRO A 196 -15.23 26.84 -14.96
N PHE A 197 -14.58 25.69 -15.08
CA PHE A 197 -13.10 25.59 -15.06
C PHE A 197 -12.46 26.46 -16.14
N SER A 198 -11.39 27.18 -15.77
CA SER A 198 -10.60 27.97 -16.72
C SER A 198 -9.90 27.08 -17.75
N SER A 199 -9.49 27.68 -18.87
CA SER A 199 -8.79 26.96 -19.95
C SER A 199 -7.56 26.20 -19.43
N CYS A 200 -6.81 26.79 -18.49
CA CYS A 200 -5.66 26.12 -17.90
C CYS A 200 -6.05 24.87 -17.10
N LEU A 201 -7.05 24.95 -16.22
CA LEU A 201 -7.44 23.79 -15.41
C LEU A 201 -7.90 22.63 -16.31
N ARG A 202 -8.56 22.95 -17.43
CA ARG A 202 -8.97 21.97 -18.44
C ARG A 202 -7.82 21.34 -19.23
N GLU A 203 -6.61 21.91 -19.20
CA GLU A 203 -5.45 21.30 -19.85
C GLU A 203 -5.11 19.92 -19.26
N VAL A 204 -5.50 19.66 -18.01
CA VAL A 204 -5.33 18.37 -17.36
C VAL A 204 -6.14 17.28 -18.09
N GLU A 205 -7.34 17.60 -18.56
CA GLU A 205 -8.20 16.68 -19.30
C GLU A 205 -7.75 16.46 -20.76
N SER A 206 -6.69 17.16 -21.20
CA SER A 206 -6.13 16.99 -22.55
C SER A 206 -5.55 15.58 -22.75
N PRO A 207 -5.85 14.91 -23.88
CA PRO A 207 -5.30 13.58 -24.18
C PRO A 207 -3.77 13.52 -24.10
N HIS A 208 -3.09 14.61 -24.45
CA HIS A 208 -1.64 14.69 -24.38
C HIS A 208 -1.14 14.62 -22.94
N ASN A 209 -1.76 15.39 -22.03
CA ASN A 209 -1.37 15.41 -20.62
C ASN A 209 -1.77 14.11 -19.91
N GLN A 210 -2.92 13.52 -20.26
CA GLN A 210 -3.32 12.20 -19.76
C GLN A 210 -2.32 11.11 -20.16
N LEU A 211 -1.82 11.14 -21.40
CA LEU A 211 -0.79 10.21 -21.86
C LEU A 211 0.50 10.39 -21.06
N ARG A 212 0.95 11.63 -20.84
CA ARG A 212 2.16 11.90 -20.05
C ARG A 212 2.01 11.39 -18.62
N CYS A 213 0.85 11.59 -17.99
CA CYS A 213 0.55 11.04 -16.68
C CYS A 213 0.58 9.50 -16.66
N SER A 214 0.06 8.83 -17.70
CA SER A 214 0.13 7.36 -17.80
C SER A 214 1.55 6.83 -17.97
N GLN A 215 2.47 7.67 -18.46
CA GLN A 215 3.89 7.37 -18.63
C GLN A 215 4.74 7.84 -17.45
N GLU A 216 4.11 8.23 -16.34
CA GLU A 216 4.78 8.80 -15.16
C GLU A 216 5.63 10.05 -15.47
N MET A 217 5.27 10.79 -16.52
CA MET A 217 5.89 12.05 -16.91
C MET A 217 5.07 13.24 -16.42
N GLU A 218 5.73 14.30 -15.93
CA GLU A 218 5.05 15.52 -15.50
C GLU A 218 4.29 16.19 -16.65
N PRO A 219 2.98 16.46 -16.57
CA PRO A 219 2.20 17.07 -17.66
C PRO A 219 2.62 18.52 -17.93
N VAL A 220 2.33 19.04 -19.13
CA VAL A 220 2.54 20.47 -19.44
C VAL A 220 1.27 21.23 -19.08
N ILE A 221 1.31 21.98 -17.98
CA ILE A 221 0.20 22.82 -17.52
C ILE A 221 0.66 24.29 -17.50
N SER A 222 -0.04 25.16 -18.21
CA SER A 222 0.35 26.56 -18.42
C SER A 222 0.37 27.38 -17.12
N CYS A 223 -0.54 27.09 -16.19
CA CYS A 223 -0.69 27.80 -14.93
C CYS A 223 0.06 27.17 -13.75
N ASP A 224 0.76 26.05 -13.93
CA ASP A 224 1.54 25.39 -12.86
C ASP A 224 2.55 26.33 -12.19
N LYS A 225 3.16 27.23 -12.98
CA LYS A 225 4.11 28.24 -12.49
C LYS A 225 3.51 29.18 -11.44
N LYS A 226 2.19 29.38 -11.43
CA LYS A 226 1.50 30.23 -10.43
C LYS A 226 1.42 29.58 -9.05
N PHE A 227 1.52 28.25 -8.98
CA PHE A 227 1.45 27.49 -7.72
C PHE A 227 2.82 27.09 -7.21
N ARG A 228 3.75 26.75 -8.12
CA ARG A 228 5.04 26.14 -7.79
C ARG A 228 5.95 26.91 -6.83
N ALA A 229 5.69 28.19 -6.60
CA ALA A 229 6.43 28.98 -5.60
C ALA A 229 6.25 28.45 -4.17
N GLN A 230 5.06 27.94 -3.85
CA GLN A 230 4.70 27.50 -2.48
C GLN A 230 4.04 26.11 -2.47
N PHE A 231 3.36 25.71 -3.55
CA PHE A 231 2.55 24.50 -3.62
C PHE A 231 3.00 23.60 -4.78
N HIS A 232 3.46 22.40 -4.45
CA HIS A 232 3.84 21.37 -5.42
C HIS A 232 2.62 20.51 -5.73
N ILE A 233 1.86 20.93 -6.75
CA ILE A 233 0.63 20.25 -7.17
C ILE A 233 0.98 19.06 -8.08
N ASP A 234 0.37 17.91 -7.80
CA ASP A 234 0.37 16.78 -8.71
C ASP A 234 -0.80 16.86 -9.68
N TRP A 235 -0.54 17.43 -10.84
CA TRP A 235 -1.53 17.60 -11.89
C TRP A 235 -2.07 16.27 -12.43
N CYS A 236 -1.37 15.14 -12.24
CA CYS A 236 -1.91 13.84 -12.65
C CYS A 236 -2.99 13.30 -11.71
N LYS A 237 -3.16 13.90 -10.53
CA LYS A 237 -4.16 13.49 -9.52
C LYS A 237 -5.22 14.56 -9.25
N ILE A 238 -5.30 15.58 -10.10
CA ILE A 238 -6.35 16.59 -10.01
C ILE A 238 -7.66 16.03 -10.57
N SER A 239 -8.77 16.33 -9.90
CA SER A 239 -10.11 15.91 -10.33
C SER A 239 -10.99 17.13 -10.51
N LEU A 240 -11.64 17.24 -11.66
CA LEU A 240 -12.57 18.32 -12.00
C LEU A 240 -13.99 17.74 -12.08
N VAL A 241 -14.88 18.22 -11.24
CA VAL A 241 -16.25 17.72 -11.13
C VAL A 241 -17.25 18.86 -11.31
N ASP A 242 -18.13 18.72 -12.29
CA ASP A 242 -19.31 19.57 -12.48
C ASP A 242 -20.53 18.85 -11.92
N ILE A 243 -20.92 19.18 -10.68
CA ILE A 243 -21.98 18.49 -9.93
C ILE A 243 -23.29 18.46 -10.71
N ASN A 244 -23.59 19.48 -11.50
CA ASN A 244 -24.82 19.57 -12.28
C ASN A 244 -24.89 18.53 -13.41
N LYS A 245 -23.74 18.02 -13.88
CA LYS A 245 -23.64 17.00 -14.93
C LYS A 245 -23.45 15.60 -14.37
N VAL A 246 -23.10 15.48 -13.10
CA VAL A 246 -23.04 14.18 -12.43
C VAL A 246 -24.48 13.71 -12.23
N VAL A 247 -24.96 12.88 -13.14
CA VAL A 247 -26.11 12.03 -12.84
C VAL A 247 -25.68 11.19 -11.63
N PRO A 248 -26.40 11.21 -10.51
CA PRO A 248 -26.11 10.31 -9.41
C PRO A 248 -26.30 8.90 -9.96
N VAL A 249 -25.20 8.27 -10.35
CA VAL A 249 -25.18 6.82 -10.43
C VAL A 249 -25.33 6.42 -8.97
N TYR A 250 -26.54 6.05 -8.58
CA TYR A 250 -26.82 5.36 -7.33
C TYR A 250 -26.10 4.01 -7.43
N VAL A 251 -24.77 4.03 -7.33
CA VAL A 251 -24.04 2.87 -6.85
C VAL A 251 -24.58 2.75 -5.44
N THR A 252 -25.43 1.76 -5.23
CA THR A 252 -25.87 1.30 -3.90
C THR A 252 -24.65 0.76 -3.17
N ARG A 253 -23.67 1.62 -2.93
CA ARG A 253 -22.72 1.45 -1.85
C ARG A 253 -23.58 1.73 -0.62
N PRO A 254 -23.67 0.80 0.35
CA PRO A 254 -24.28 1.11 1.63
C PRO A 254 -23.69 2.43 2.09
N GLU A 255 -24.53 3.42 2.39
CA GLU A 255 -24.06 4.64 3.03
C GLU A 255 -23.17 4.18 4.19
N PRO A 256 -21.89 4.63 4.25
CA PRO A 256 -21.11 4.43 5.45
C PRO A 256 -21.98 4.96 6.58
N GLY A 257 -22.43 4.08 7.47
CA GLY A 257 -23.27 4.49 8.59
C GLY A 257 -22.58 5.64 9.33
N THR A 258 -23.33 6.36 10.16
CA THR A 258 -22.85 7.57 10.88
C THR A 258 -21.53 7.40 11.63
N GLY A 259 -21.04 6.17 11.80
CA GLY A 259 -19.79 5.83 12.47
C GLY A 259 -19.90 5.95 13.98
N ILE A 260 -21.10 6.30 14.46
CA ILE A 260 -21.41 6.51 15.86
C ILE A 260 -22.18 5.28 16.33
N LEU A 261 -21.63 4.60 17.34
CA LEU A 261 -22.34 3.50 17.99
C LEU A 261 -23.61 4.05 18.65
N PRO A 262 -24.81 3.50 18.35
CA PRO A 262 -26.03 3.91 19.02
C PRO A 262 -25.94 3.62 20.52
N GLU A 263 -26.54 4.48 21.34
CA GLU A 263 -26.53 4.41 22.81
C GLU A 263 -27.07 3.07 23.34
N PHE A 264 -28.00 2.47 22.58
CA PHE A 264 -28.47 1.10 22.76
C PHE A 264 -28.55 0.42 21.40
N GLY A 265 -27.86 -0.71 21.25
CA GLY A 265 -27.96 -1.57 20.09
C GLY A 265 -27.45 -2.95 20.45
N GLU A 266 -28.24 -3.99 20.18
CA GLU A 266 -27.71 -5.34 20.16
C GLU A 266 -26.62 -5.40 19.09
N TYR A 267 -25.40 -5.74 19.50
CA TYR A 267 -24.38 -6.18 18.57
C TYR A 267 -24.95 -7.38 17.81
N LYS A 268 -25.41 -7.14 16.59
CA LYS A 268 -25.80 -8.17 15.63
C LYS A 268 -24.58 -8.43 14.77
N PRO A 269 -23.66 -9.32 15.18
CA PRO A 269 -22.60 -9.72 14.29
C PRO A 269 -23.23 -10.22 12.98
N PRO A 270 -22.54 -10.08 11.85
CA PRO A 270 -22.92 -10.82 10.65
C PRO A 270 -23.15 -12.27 11.07
N SER A 271 -24.29 -12.84 10.69
CA SER A 271 -24.62 -14.23 11.00
C SER A 271 -23.41 -15.11 10.66
N GLU A 272 -22.99 -16.01 11.56
CA GLU A 272 -21.89 -16.95 11.34
C GLU A 272 -22.08 -17.83 10.07
N SER A 273 -23.26 -17.77 9.46
CA SER A 273 -23.58 -18.32 8.14
C SER A 273 -23.05 -17.52 6.96
N LEU A 274 -22.05 -16.64 7.11
CA LEU A 274 -21.28 -16.14 5.98
C LEU A 274 -20.57 -17.35 5.35
N LYS A 275 -21.22 -17.94 4.34
CA LYS A 275 -20.68 -19.07 3.56
C LYS A 275 -19.28 -18.67 3.12
N SER A 276 -18.26 -19.31 3.70
CA SER A 276 -16.86 -19.11 3.32
C SER A 276 -16.77 -19.23 1.80
N ARG A 277 -16.09 -18.28 1.14
CA ARG A 277 -15.88 -18.34 -0.31
C ARG A 277 -15.30 -19.71 -0.62
N ASP A 278 -16.00 -20.48 -1.45
CA ASP A 278 -15.64 -21.86 -1.71
C ASP A 278 -14.46 -21.90 -2.70
N TYR A 279 -13.25 -21.90 -2.17
CA TYR A 279 -11.99 -21.92 -2.94
C TYR A 279 -11.70 -23.29 -3.57
N PHE A 280 -12.56 -24.29 -3.38
CA PHE A 280 -12.35 -25.63 -3.90
C PHE A 280 -12.24 -25.65 -5.43
N SER A 281 -13.05 -24.85 -6.12
CA SER A 281 -13.00 -24.70 -7.58
C SER A 281 -11.70 -24.02 -8.03
N ASP A 282 -11.28 -22.94 -7.35
CA ASP A 282 -10.05 -22.23 -7.69
C ASP A 282 -8.81 -23.10 -7.46
N PHE A 283 -8.82 -23.91 -6.39
CA PHE A 283 -7.77 -24.90 -6.11
C PHE A 283 -7.71 -26.00 -7.18
N LEU A 284 -8.86 -26.54 -7.58
CA LEU A 284 -8.96 -27.53 -8.66
C LEU A 284 -8.41 -27.00 -9.98
N VAL A 285 -8.76 -25.78 -10.37
CA VAL A 285 -8.26 -25.16 -11.61
C VAL A 285 -6.75 -24.93 -11.54
N THR A 286 -6.26 -24.42 -10.40
CA THR A 286 -4.83 -24.12 -10.20
C THR A 286 -3.97 -25.39 -10.23
N LEU A 287 -4.51 -26.54 -9.80
CA LEU A 287 -3.78 -27.81 -9.82
C LEU A 287 -3.97 -28.58 -11.13
N ALA A 288 -5.20 -28.70 -11.62
CA ALA A 288 -5.52 -29.53 -12.78
C ALA A 288 -4.91 -29.00 -14.08
N VAL A 289 -4.88 -27.68 -14.28
CA VAL A 289 -4.35 -27.09 -15.52
C VAL A 289 -2.84 -27.34 -15.67
N PRO A 290 -1.97 -27.03 -14.67
CA PRO A 290 -0.55 -27.37 -14.75
C PRO A 290 -0.28 -28.87 -14.87
N SER A 291 -1.04 -29.72 -14.16
CA SER A 291 -0.88 -31.17 -14.25
C SER A 291 -1.22 -31.71 -15.65
N ALA A 292 -2.30 -31.20 -16.28
CA ALA A 292 -2.65 -31.58 -17.65
C ALA A 292 -1.56 -31.17 -18.65
N VAL A 293 -1.03 -29.95 -18.52
CA VAL A 293 0.09 -29.46 -19.36
C VAL A 293 1.33 -30.34 -19.16
N ALA A 294 1.68 -30.66 -17.91
CA ALA A 294 2.82 -31.52 -17.60
C ALA A 294 2.66 -32.92 -18.21
N LEU A 295 1.47 -33.52 -18.15
CA LEU A 295 1.20 -34.82 -18.78
C LEU A 295 1.37 -34.77 -20.30
N VAL A 296 0.84 -33.74 -20.96
CA VAL A 296 1.00 -33.56 -22.42
C VAL A 296 2.48 -33.45 -22.79
N LEU A 297 3.24 -32.65 -22.04
CA LEU A 297 4.70 -32.55 -22.25
C LEU A 297 5.40 -33.89 -22.04
N PHE A 298 4.96 -34.68 -21.05
CA PHE A 298 5.51 -36.02 -20.80
C PHE A 298 5.25 -36.98 -21.96
N PHE A 299 4.04 -36.97 -22.53
CA PHE A 299 3.72 -37.78 -23.71
C PHE A 299 4.53 -37.35 -24.94
N ILE A 300 4.71 -36.03 -25.16
CA ILE A 300 5.55 -35.51 -26.25
C ILE A 300 7.01 -35.94 -26.07
N LEU A 301 7.55 -35.81 -24.86
CA LEU A 301 8.92 -36.26 -24.56
C LEU A 301 9.07 -37.78 -24.70
N GLY A 302 8.09 -38.56 -24.23
CA GLY A 302 8.05 -40.00 -24.41
C GLY A 302 8.01 -40.40 -25.89
N TYR A 303 7.15 -39.76 -26.68
CA TYR A 303 7.05 -40.00 -28.12
C TYR A 303 8.35 -39.65 -28.86
N THR A 304 8.97 -38.51 -28.55
CA THR A 304 10.23 -38.11 -29.19
C THR A 304 11.40 -39.02 -28.81
N MET A 305 11.51 -39.43 -27.55
CA MET A 305 12.60 -40.28 -27.06
C MET A 305 12.43 -41.77 -27.44
N CYS A 306 11.21 -42.30 -27.37
CA CYS A 306 10.94 -43.72 -27.59
C CYS A 306 10.52 -44.05 -29.04
N CYS A 307 9.69 -43.21 -29.67
CA CYS A 307 9.12 -43.50 -31.00
C CYS A 307 9.88 -42.82 -32.15
N ARG A 308 10.59 -41.70 -31.91
CA ARG A 308 11.45 -41.03 -32.90
C ARG A 308 12.94 -41.21 -32.63
N ARG A 309 13.36 -42.40 -32.20
CA ARG A 309 14.78 -42.78 -32.07
C ARG A 309 15.49 -42.99 -33.43
N GLU A 310 15.07 -42.29 -34.48
CA GLU A 310 15.66 -42.29 -35.84
C GLU A 310 17.05 -41.61 -35.88
N GLY A 311 17.41 -40.86 -34.83
CA GLY A 311 18.72 -40.20 -34.75
C GLY A 311 19.90 -41.14 -34.49
N VAL A 312 19.68 -42.42 -34.18
CA VAL A 312 20.77 -43.41 -34.07
C VAL A 312 21.17 -43.91 -35.47
N GLU A 313 20.20 -44.25 -36.30
CA GLU A 313 20.42 -44.79 -37.64
C GLU A 313 21.04 -43.74 -38.57
N LYS A 314 20.56 -42.49 -38.49
CA LYS A 314 21.12 -41.36 -39.24
C LYS A 314 22.55 -41.00 -38.81
N ARG A 315 22.88 -41.15 -37.52
CA ARG A 315 24.25 -40.95 -37.01
C ARG A 315 25.18 -42.10 -37.42
N ASN A 316 24.72 -43.35 -37.35
CA ASN A 316 25.51 -44.51 -37.77
C ASN A 316 25.83 -44.45 -39.28
N MET A 317 24.91 -43.99 -40.12
CA MET A 317 25.15 -43.83 -41.56
C MET A 317 26.17 -42.71 -41.90
N GLN A 318 26.28 -41.67 -41.06
CA GLN A 318 27.21 -40.55 -41.26
C GLN A 318 28.58 -40.77 -40.59
N THR A 319 28.74 -41.83 -39.79
CA THR A 319 30.00 -42.10 -39.08
C THR A 319 30.83 -43.10 -39.90
N PRO A 320 32.10 -42.83 -40.22
CA PRO A 320 32.93 -43.74 -41.00
C PRO A 320 33.13 -45.08 -40.26
N ASP A 321 33.07 -46.19 -41.00
CA ASP A 321 33.04 -47.56 -40.45
C ASP A 321 34.16 -47.85 -39.43
N ILE A 322 35.33 -47.25 -39.60
CA ILE A 322 36.47 -47.46 -38.70
C ILE A 322 36.22 -46.92 -37.28
N GLN A 323 35.47 -45.82 -37.15
CA GLN A 323 35.08 -45.27 -35.85
C GLN A 323 33.95 -46.08 -35.22
N LEU A 324 33.01 -46.61 -36.02
CA LEU A 324 31.96 -47.50 -35.53
C LEU A 324 32.54 -48.80 -34.96
N VAL A 325 33.53 -49.40 -35.64
CA VAL A 325 34.22 -50.59 -35.15
C VAL A 325 34.97 -50.28 -33.84
N HIS A 326 35.65 -49.15 -33.74
CA HIS A 326 36.33 -48.72 -32.50
C HIS A 326 35.35 -48.54 -31.33
N HIS A 327 34.20 -47.89 -31.55
CA HIS A 327 33.18 -47.73 -30.53
C HIS A 327 32.52 -49.06 -30.13
N SER A 328 32.31 -49.97 -31.09
CA SER A 328 31.78 -51.32 -30.81
C SER A 328 32.75 -52.16 -29.97
N SER A 329 34.06 -52.03 -30.24
CA SER A 329 35.14 -52.64 -29.46
C SER A 329 35.14 -52.12 -28.02
N ILE A 330 35.12 -50.80 -27.83
CA ILE A 330 35.07 -50.19 -26.49
C ILE A 330 33.82 -50.65 -25.72
N GLN A 331 32.67 -50.70 -26.39
CA GLN A 331 31.43 -51.12 -25.73
C GLN A 331 31.46 -52.61 -25.35
N LYS A 332 32.08 -53.47 -26.17
CA LYS A 332 32.29 -54.89 -25.86
C LYS A 332 33.24 -55.05 -24.67
N SER A 333 34.39 -54.38 -24.67
CA SER A 333 35.32 -54.37 -23.54
C SER A 333 34.70 -53.81 -22.25
N THR A 334 33.87 -52.78 -22.35
CA THR A 334 33.16 -52.22 -21.18
C THR A 334 32.11 -53.19 -20.63
N LYS A 335 31.42 -53.95 -21.49
CA LYS A 335 30.49 -55.00 -21.07
C LYS A 335 31.22 -56.17 -20.41
N GLU A 336 32.37 -56.58 -20.95
CA GLU A 336 33.23 -57.63 -20.40
C GLU A 336 33.76 -57.24 -19.00
N LEU A 337 34.27 -56.01 -18.83
CA LEU A 337 34.68 -55.48 -17.53
C LEU A 337 33.51 -55.41 -16.54
N ARG A 338 32.30 -55.07 -17.00
CA ARG A 338 31.10 -55.09 -16.15
C ARG A 338 30.67 -56.51 -15.78
N SER A 339 30.77 -57.51 -16.67
CA SER A 339 30.50 -58.91 -16.31
C SER A 339 31.53 -59.45 -15.31
N MET A 340 32.81 -59.13 -15.50
CA MET A 340 33.88 -59.44 -14.55
C MET A 340 33.66 -58.77 -13.18
N SER A 341 33.13 -57.53 -13.16
CA SER A 341 32.81 -56.87 -11.89
C SER A 341 31.70 -57.57 -11.09
N LYS A 342 30.81 -58.31 -11.78
CA LYS A 342 29.66 -58.98 -11.18
C LYS A 342 29.97 -60.40 -10.70
N ASN A 343 30.93 -61.08 -11.34
CA ASN A 343 31.45 -62.40 -10.94
C ASN A 343 32.95 -62.27 -10.61
N ARG A 344 33.29 -62.13 -9.33
CA ARG A 344 34.65 -61.84 -8.83
C ARG A 344 35.57 -63.09 -8.75
N GLU A 345 35.44 -64.02 -9.70
CA GLU A 345 36.41 -65.12 -9.87
C GLU A 345 37.44 -64.72 -10.93
N ILE A 346 38.72 -64.83 -10.58
CA ILE A 346 39.87 -64.15 -11.21
C ILE A 346 40.02 -64.61 -12.67
N SER A 347 39.48 -63.83 -13.60
CA SER A 347 39.72 -63.95 -15.04
C SER A 347 40.23 -62.61 -15.56
N TRP A 348 41.42 -62.63 -16.17
CA TRP A 348 42.03 -61.44 -16.76
C TRP A 348 41.27 -61.04 -18.03
N PRO A 349 41.14 -59.74 -18.32
CA PRO A 349 40.49 -59.30 -19.54
C PRO A 349 41.23 -59.87 -20.75
N LEU A 350 40.50 -60.34 -21.78
CA LEU A 350 41.10 -61.00 -22.95
C LEU A 350 42.14 -60.12 -23.67
N SER A 351 42.09 -58.80 -23.47
CA SER A 351 43.04 -57.82 -24.01
C SER A 351 44.40 -57.77 -23.30
N THR A 352 44.59 -58.46 -22.17
CA THR A 352 45.87 -58.50 -21.43
C THR A 352 46.55 -59.87 -21.49
N LEU A 353 46.02 -60.82 -22.27
CA LEU A 353 46.73 -62.06 -22.54
C LEU A 353 47.92 -61.75 -23.46
N PRO A 354 49.18 -62.07 -23.07
CA PRO A 354 50.32 -61.88 -23.94
C PRO A 354 50.17 -62.82 -25.13
N VAL A 355 50.00 -62.25 -26.33
CA VAL A 355 49.76 -63.03 -27.54
C VAL A 355 51.02 -63.78 -27.99
N PHE A 356 52.24 -63.32 -27.65
CA PHE A 356 53.49 -64.06 -27.88
C PHE A 356 54.65 -63.58 -26.97
N ASN A 357 55.53 -64.49 -26.53
CA ASN A 357 56.83 -64.14 -25.94
C ASN A 357 57.89 -64.04 -27.06
N PRO A 358 58.47 -62.86 -27.35
CA PRO A 358 59.25 -62.61 -28.57
C PRO A 358 60.62 -63.31 -28.64
N VAL A 359 61.02 -64.10 -27.62
CA VAL A 359 62.30 -64.83 -27.64
C VAL A 359 62.13 -66.36 -27.69
N SER A 360 61.02 -66.94 -27.22
CA SER A 360 60.84 -68.40 -27.17
C SER A 360 59.67 -68.94 -28.00
N GLY A 361 58.82 -68.10 -28.60
CA GLY A 361 57.83 -68.51 -29.60
C GLY A 361 56.72 -69.48 -29.15
N GLU A 362 56.75 -69.98 -27.91
CA GLU A 362 55.71 -70.85 -27.35
C GLU A 362 54.65 -70.06 -26.56
N VAL A 363 53.39 -70.49 -26.75
CA VAL A 363 52.20 -69.95 -26.08
C VAL A 363 52.16 -70.51 -24.66
N VAL A 364 52.38 -69.67 -23.65
CA VAL A 364 52.33 -70.09 -22.24
C VAL A 364 50.85 -70.28 -21.84
N PRO A 365 50.43 -71.47 -21.40
CA PRO A 365 49.09 -71.67 -20.87
C PRO A 365 48.94 -70.93 -19.53
N PRO A 366 47.74 -70.39 -19.21
CA PRO A 366 47.52 -69.63 -17.99
C PRO A 366 47.79 -70.49 -16.75
N ILE A 367 48.69 -70.01 -15.89
CA ILE A 367 49.04 -70.64 -14.61
C ILE A 367 47.86 -70.50 -13.64
N HIS A 368 47.43 -71.62 -13.07
CA HIS A 368 46.36 -71.74 -12.08
C HIS A 368 46.96 -71.57 -10.67
N PRO A 369 46.66 -70.49 -9.91
CA PRO A 369 47.28 -70.26 -8.61
C PRO A 369 46.39 -70.78 -7.47
N ASP A 370 46.26 -72.10 -7.35
CA ASP A 370 45.91 -72.75 -6.09
C ASP A 370 47.22 -73.08 -5.36
N ASN A 371 47.74 -72.14 -4.54
CA ASN A 371 48.40 -72.45 -3.26
C ASN A 371 49.13 -71.25 -2.61
N TYR A 372 48.65 -70.97 -1.39
CA TYR A 372 49.33 -70.56 -0.15
C TYR A 372 50.00 -69.19 0.03
N GLU A 373 49.51 -68.59 1.12
CA GLU A 373 50.26 -68.01 2.24
C GLU A 373 50.92 -66.64 2.11
N THR A 374 50.27 -65.72 2.83
CA THR A 374 50.85 -64.77 3.78
C THR A 374 52.34 -64.45 3.59
N THR A 375 52.62 -63.25 3.10
CA THR A 375 53.80 -62.53 3.57
C THR A 375 53.51 -61.03 3.60
N SER A 376 53.38 -60.52 4.81
CA SER A 376 53.54 -59.11 5.15
C SER A 376 54.93 -58.62 4.77
N MET A 377 55.06 -57.39 4.30
CA MET A 377 56.14 -56.48 4.74
C MET A 377 55.78 -55.02 4.40
N PRO A 378 56.37 -54.04 5.10
CA PRO A 378 55.70 -52.80 5.50
C PRO A 378 56.23 -51.53 4.82
N LEU A 379 55.41 -50.48 4.92
CA LEU A 379 55.54 -49.10 4.40
C LEU A 379 55.50 -48.93 2.89
#